data_AF-A0A7X8Z7F0-F1
#
_entry.id   AF-A0A7X8Z7F0-F1
#
_cell.length_a   1.000
_cell.length_b   1.000
_cell.length_c   1.000
_cell.angle_alpha   90.00
_cell.angle_beta   90.00
_cell.angle_gamma   90.00
#
_symmetry.space_group_name_H-M   'P 1'
#
loop_
_entity.id
_entity.type
_entity.pdbx_description
1 polymer ?
#
loop_
_entity_poly.entity_id
_entity_poly.type
_entity_poly.pdbx_seq_one_letter_code
_entity_poly.pdbx_strand_id
1 'polypeptide(L)'
;MFENTYMTTGEYPAPYIEYMKYRGRDFAQVRGWWEVENDYMAGPFVSQAFYSPDGKEIIVAEAFLYAPKYDKRQYLRQVESLLYSWEWADKDKAKK
;
A
#
# COMPACT_ATOMS: atom_id res chain seq x y z
N MET A 1 -8.06 -23.04 5.44
CA MET A 1 -7.10 -22.61 4.40
C MET A 1 -6.83 -23.83 3.56
N PHE A 2 -7.06 -23.75 2.25
CA PHE A 2 -6.81 -24.86 1.33
C PHE A 2 -5.29 -25.09 1.16
N GLU A 3 -4.91 -26.25 0.64
CA GLU A 3 -3.51 -26.54 0.31
C GLU A 3 -3.04 -25.63 -0.84
N ASN A 4 -1.73 -25.29 -0.85
CA ASN A 4 -1.11 -24.45 -1.89
C ASN A 4 -1.76 -23.07 -2.08
N THR A 5 -2.05 -22.39 -0.98
CA THR A 5 -2.62 -21.03 -0.98
C THR A 5 -1.53 -19.98 -0.73
N TYR A 6 -1.54 -18.89 -1.49
CA TYR A 6 -0.63 -17.75 -1.33
C TYR A 6 -1.27 -16.46 -1.82
N MET A 7 -0.86 -15.34 -1.25
CA MET A 7 -1.36 -14.02 -1.64
C MET A 7 -0.70 -13.59 -2.96
N THR A 8 -1.51 -13.07 -3.88
CA THR A 8 -1.08 -12.56 -5.19
C THR A 8 -1.82 -11.26 -5.54
N THR A 9 -1.38 -10.58 -6.60
CA THR A 9 -2.08 -9.43 -7.18
C THR A 9 -3.11 -9.91 -8.17
N GLY A 10 -4.36 -9.52 -7.99
CA GLY A 10 -5.45 -9.83 -8.90
C GLY A 10 -5.26 -9.18 -10.26
N GLU A 11 -5.53 -9.94 -11.31
CA GLU A 11 -5.35 -9.51 -12.69
C GLU A 11 -6.51 -8.62 -13.19
N TYR A 12 -7.69 -8.74 -12.58
CA TYR A 12 -8.89 -8.04 -13.00
C TYR A 12 -9.65 -7.38 -11.84
N PRO A 13 -9.87 -6.04 -11.88
CA PRO A 13 -9.32 -5.10 -12.84
C PRO A 13 -7.78 -5.01 -12.72
N ALA A 14 -7.13 -4.74 -13.84
CA ALA A 14 -5.67 -4.56 -13.87
C ALA A 14 -5.24 -3.45 -12.89
N PRO A 15 -4.11 -3.62 -12.18
CA PRO A 15 -3.59 -2.59 -11.30
C PRO A 15 -3.39 -1.25 -12.02
N TYR A 16 -3.86 -0.17 -11.39
CA TYR A 16 -3.68 1.19 -11.87
C TYR A 16 -2.41 1.78 -11.26
N ILE A 17 -1.56 2.35 -12.11
CA ILE A 17 -0.29 2.97 -11.71
C ILE A 17 -0.37 4.47 -11.96
N GLU A 18 0.03 5.25 -10.96
CA GLU A 18 0.10 6.71 -11.01
C GLU A 18 1.46 7.19 -10.50
N TYR A 19 2.12 8.07 -11.25
CA TYR A 19 3.34 8.75 -10.80
C TYR A 19 2.98 10.15 -10.34
N MET A 20 3.38 10.50 -9.11
CA MET A 20 3.02 11.79 -8.53
C MET A 20 4.16 12.37 -7.67
N LYS A 21 4.14 13.68 -7.47
CA LYS A 21 4.98 14.34 -6.47
C LYS A 21 4.15 14.64 -5.22
N TYR A 22 4.60 14.17 -4.07
CA TYR A 22 3.95 14.42 -2.79
C TYR A 22 4.98 14.81 -1.73
N ARG A 23 4.75 15.93 -1.04
CA ARG A 23 5.68 16.48 -0.02
C ARG A 23 7.14 16.55 -0.49
N GLY A 24 7.36 16.99 -1.73
CA GLY A 24 8.69 17.13 -2.33
C GLY A 24 9.38 15.84 -2.74
N ARG A 25 8.73 14.68 -2.60
CA ARG A 25 9.24 13.36 -3.01
C ARG A 25 8.53 12.88 -4.27
N ASP A 26 9.23 12.13 -5.10
CA ASP A 26 8.65 11.39 -6.23
C ASP A 26 8.07 10.07 -5.73
N PHE A 27 6.83 9.78 -6.10
CA PHE A 27 6.09 8.57 -5.75
C PHE A 27 5.66 7.82 -7.01
N ALA A 28 5.78 6.50 -6.98
CA ALA A 28 5.01 5.61 -7.83
C ALA A 28 3.94 4.95 -6.96
N GLN A 29 2.66 5.19 -7.27
CA GLN A 29 1.53 4.62 -6.55
C GLN A 29 0.84 3.58 -7.42
N VAL A 30 0.55 2.43 -6.82
CA VAL A 30 -0.22 1.35 -7.43
C VAL A 30 -1.50 1.15 -6.62
N ARG A 31 -2.64 1.09 -7.30
CA ARG A 31 -3.91 0.66 -6.72
C ARG A 31 -4.35 -0.62 -7.43
N GLY A 32 -4.78 -1.61 -6.67
CA GLY A 32 -5.20 -2.86 -7.27
C GLY A 32 -5.99 -3.72 -6.30
N TRP A 33 -6.15 -4.98 -6.69
CA TRP A 33 -6.76 -6.02 -5.88
C TRP A 33 -5.70 -7.02 -5.47
N TRP A 34 -5.72 -7.41 -4.22
CA TRP A 34 -5.03 -8.60 -3.77
C TRP A 34 -6.03 -9.74 -3.70
N GLU A 35 -5.56 -10.95 -3.97
CA GLU A 35 -6.33 -12.17 -3.84
C GLU A 35 -5.44 -13.28 -3.26
N VAL A 36 -6.06 -14.37 -2.82
CA VAL A 36 -5.34 -15.56 -2.38
C VAL A 36 -5.64 -16.66 -3.39
N GLU A 37 -4.58 -17.12 -4.06
CA GLU A 37 -4.66 -18.24 -4.97
C GLU A 37 -5.21 -19.47 -4.22
N ASN A 38 -6.11 -20.22 -4.85
CA ASN A 38 -6.81 -21.36 -4.25
C ASN A 38 -7.64 -21.04 -3.00
N ASP A 39 -8.02 -19.78 -2.77
CA ASP A 39 -8.96 -19.36 -1.74
C ASP A 39 -9.88 -18.23 -2.26
N TYR A 40 -10.92 -17.88 -1.50
CA TYR A 40 -11.89 -16.84 -1.89
C TYR A 40 -11.63 -15.48 -1.19
N MET A 41 -10.44 -15.32 -0.60
CA MET A 41 -10.06 -14.09 0.08
C MET A 41 -9.48 -13.10 -0.93
N ALA A 42 -10.05 -11.89 -0.96
CA ALA A 42 -9.58 -10.81 -1.80
C ALA A 42 -9.95 -9.45 -1.20
N GLY A 43 -9.30 -8.39 -1.69
CA GLY A 43 -9.62 -7.03 -1.30
C GLY A 43 -8.79 -5.97 -2.04
N PRO A 44 -9.08 -4.68 -1.83
CA PRO A 44 -8.30 -3.62 -2.41
C PRO A 44 -6.97 -3.43 -1.67
N PHE A 45 -5.95 -2.99 -2.40
CA PHE A 45 -4.72 -2.45 -1.82
C PHE A 45 -4.30 -1.13 -2.47
N VAL A 46 -3.46 -0.38 -1.75
CA VAL A 46 -2.71 0.77 -2.25
C VAL A 46 -1.25 0.58 -1.86
N SER A 47 -0.36 0.70 -2.83
CA SER A 47 1.09 0.55 -2.64
C SER A 47 1.78 1.83 -3.10
N GLN A 48 2.71 2.36 -2.31
CA GLN A 48 3.49 3.56 -2.60
C GLN A 48 4.97 3.22 -2.56
N ALA A 49 5.66 3.42 -3.69
CA ALA A 49 7.10 3.28 -3.79
C ALA A 49 7.76 4.66 -3.91
N PHE A 50 8.79 4.89 -3.10
CA PHE A 50 9.59 6.13 -3.16
C PHE A 50 11.00 5.92 -2.60
N TYR A 51 11.90 6.86 -2.89
CA TYR A 51 13.30 6.77 -2.48
C TYR A 51 13.53 7.19 -1.01
N SER A 52 14.51 6.56 -0.37
CA SER A 52 15.13 7.10 0.86
C SER A 52 15.72 8.49 0.62
N PRO A 53 15.93 9.32 1.66
CA PRO A 53 16.45 10.68 1.51
C PRO A 53 17.84 10.74 0.87
N ASP A 54 18.64 9.69 1.02
CA ASP A 54 19.96 9.55 0.39
C ASP A 54 19.91 8.91 -1.01
N GLY A 55 18.72 8.53 -1.48
CA GLY A 55 18.48 7.96 -2.80
C GLY A 55 18.99 6.52 -3.00
N LYS A 56 19.41 5.83 -1.94
CA LYS A 56 20.03 4.50 -2.04
C LYS A 56 19.05 3.35 -1.94
N GLU A 57 17.89 3.58 -1.35
CA GLU A 57 16.87 2.56 -1.11
C GLU A 57 15.57 2.97 -1.78
N ILE A 58 14.84 1.98 -2.29
CA ILE A 58 13.43 2.14 -2.66
C ILE A 58 12.63 1.53 -1.53
N ILE A 59 11.73 2.32 -0.98
CA ILE A 59 10.85 1.89 0.09
C ILE A 59 9.47 1.75 -0.49
N VAL A 60 8.88 0.57 -0.26
CA VAL A 60 7.54 0.23 -0.69
C VAL A 60 6.67 0.12 0.55
N ALA A 61 5.76 1.07 0.71
CA ALA A 61 4.77 1.06 1.79
C ALA A 61 3.42 0.64 1.21
N GLU A 62 2.84 -0.43 1.75
CA GLU A 62 1.60 -1.00 1.25
C GLU A 62 0.53 -1.07 2.33
N ALA A 63 -0.68 -0.70 1.95
CA ALA A 63 -1.88 -0.89 2.75
C ALA A 63 -2.86 -1.77 1.97
N PHE A 64 -3.20 -2.92 2.55
CA PHE A 64 -4.22 -3.82 2.02
C PHE A 64 -5.37 -3.93 3.01
N LEU A 65 -6.59 -4.13 2.49
CA LEU A 65 -7.79 -4.21 3.31
C LEU A 65 -8.48 -5.56 3.15
N TYR A 66 -8.63 -6.27 4.27
CA TYR A 66 -9.52 -7.43 4.38
C TYR A 66 -10.74 -7.08 5.24
N ALA A 67 -11.88 -6.83 4.59
CA ALA A 67 -13.14 -6.50 5.26
C ALA A 67 -14.35 -7.10 4.50
N PRO A 68 -14.57 -8.42 4.58
CA PRO A 68 -15.62 -9.09 3.81
C PRO A 68 -17.04 -8.70 4.24
N LYS A 69 -17.23 -8.38 5.52
CA LYS A 69 -18.54 -8.08 6.12
C LYS A 69 -18.95 -6.61 6.09
N TYR A 70 -18.06 -5.70 5.67
CA TYR A 70 -18.26 -4.26 5.82
C TYR A 70 -18.09 -3.51 4.49
N ASP A 71 -18.63 -2.29 4.42
CA ASP A 71 -18.34 -1.35 3.34
C ASP A 71 -16.86 -0.93 3.42
N LYS A 72 -16.11 -1.33 2.39
CA LYS A 72 -14.66 -1.24 2.34
C LYS A 72 -14.17 0.20 2.12
N ARG A 73 -15.00 1.10 1.59
CA ARG A 73 -14.54 2.43 1.14
C ARG A 73 -13.98 3.26 2.30
N GLN A 74 -14.65 3.29 3.45
CA GLN A 74 -14.19 4.09 4.58
C GLN A 74 -12.92 3.52 5.21
N TYR A 75 -12.86 2.20 5.37
CA TYR A 75 -11.66 1.54 5.86
C TYR A 75 -10.48 1.77 4.92
N LEU A 76 -10.68 1.62 3.61
CA LEU A 76 -9.62 1.85 2.61
C LEU A 76 -9.05 3.26 2.74
N ARG A 77 -9.91 4.29 2.88
CA ARG A 77 -9.46 5.67 3.11
C ARG A 77 -8.67 5.83 4.40
N GLN A 78 -9.04 5.13 5.47
CA GLN A 78 -8.31 5.16 6.74
C GLN A 78 -6.92 4.53 6.60
N VAL A 79 -6.82 3.33 6.01
CA VAL A 79 -5.51 2.68 5.84
C VAL A 79 -4.63 3.45 4.85
N GLU A 80 -5.22 3.97 3.78
CA GLU A 80 -4.53 4.84 2.82
C GLU A 80 -3.98 6.12 3.50
N SER A 81 -4.70 6.69 4.48
CA SER A 81 -4.22 7.86 5.23
C SER A 81 -2.93 7.58 5.99
N LEU A 82 -2.70 6.34 6.44
CA LEU A 82 -1.46 5.95 7.10
C LEU A 82 -0.28 6.08 6.13
N LEU A 83 -0.44 5.64 4.88
CA LEU A 83 0.60 5.76 3.84
C LEU A 83 0.98 7.23 3.61
N TYR A 84 -0.02 8.10 3.43
CA TYR A 84 0.21 9.54 3.22
C TYR A 84 0.73 10.29 4.46
N SER A 85 0.59 9.70 5.64
CA SER A 85 1.08 10.27 6.90
C SER A 85 2.55 9.93 7.18
N TRP A 86 3.17 9.05 6.38
CA TRP A 86 4.54 8.63 6.65
C TRP A 86 5.56 9.77 6.46
N GLU A 87 6.35 9.98 7.51
CA GLU A 87 7.45 10.92 7.59
C GLU A 87 8.70 10.27 8.19
N TRP A 88 9.86 10.83 7.84
CA TRP A 88 11.12 10.48 8.47
C TRP A 88 11.15 11.02 9.90
N ALA A 89 11.73 10.24 10.81
CA ALA A 89 11.97 10.72 12.16
C ALA A 89 12.84 11.98 12.10
N ASP A 90 12.35 13.03 12.74
CA ASP A 90 13.04 14.31 12.82
C ASP A 90 14.26 14.14 13.73
N LYS A 91 15.48 14.22 13.15
CA LYS A 91 16.73 13.94 13.89
C LYS A 91 16.92 14.87 15.10
N ASP A 92 16.27 16.03 15.08
CA ASP A 92 16.32 17.03 16.15
C ASP A 92 15.31 16.77 17.28
N LYS A 93 14.22 16.03 17.02
CA LYS A 93 13.25 15.62 18.06
C LYS A 93 13.70 14.38 18.83
N ALA A 94 14.56 13.54 18.25
CA ALA A 94 15.10 12.34 18.89
C ALA A 94 16.19 12.62 19.95
N LYS A 95 16.63 13.88 20.09
CA LYS A 95 17.65 14.32 21.07
C LYS A 95 17.06 15.05 22.29
N LYS A 96 15.74 15.19 22.37
CA LYS A 96 15.02 15.72 23.53
C LYS A 96 14.37 14.59 24.30
#